data_AF-A0A5K1B6V2-F1
#
_entry.id   AF-A0A5K1B6V2-F1
#
_cell.length_a   1.000
_cell.length_b   1.000
_cell.length_c   1.000
_cell.angle_alpha   90.00
_cell.angle_beta   90.00
_cell.angle_gamma   90.00
#
_symmetry.space_group_name_H-M   'P 1'
#
loop_
_entity.id
_entity.type
_entity.pdbx_description
1 polymer ?
#
loop_
_entity_poly.entity_id
_entity_poly.type
_entity_poly.pdbx_seq_one_letter_code
_entity_poly.pdbx_strand_id
1 'polypeptide(L)' 'GGYVDIHHGTWRVDGVLAVTRSIGDRHLKEWVLAEPDSKGLVITDDMELLILASDGLWEK' A
#
# COMPACT_ATOMS: atom_id res chain seq x y z
N GLY A 1 -11.81 13.71 -10.20
CA GLY A 1 -10.57 13.49 -9.46
C GLY A 1 -10.92 12.90 -8.11
N GLY A 2 -10.04 12.12 -7.50
CA GLY A 2 -10.26 11.57 -6.16
C GLY A 2 -10.11 12.64 -5.07
N TYR A 3 -10.74 12.41 -3.92
CA TYR A 3 -10.59 13.22 -2.71
C TYR A 3 -9.92 12.41 -1.60
N VAL A 4 -9.21 13.09 -0.71
CA VAL A 4 -8.56 12.49 0.46
C VAL A 4 -9.03 13.23 1.70
N ASP A 5 -9.48 12.47 2.71
CA ASP A 5 -9.97 13.01 3.98
C ASP A 5 -9.19 12.45 5.17
N ILE A 6 -9.19 13.16 6.31
CA ILE A 6 -8.58 12.66 7.56
C ILE A 6 -9.67 12.08 8.45
N HIS A 7 -9.66 10.77 8.65
CA HIS A 7 -10.56 10.08 9.60
C HIS A 7 -9.72 9.39 10.67
N HIS A 8 -10.02 9.65 11.95
CA HIS A 8 -9.29 9.10 13.10
C HIS A 8 -7.76 9.26 12.98
N GLY A 9 -7.31 10.42 12.50
CA GLY A 9 -5.88 10.75 12.37
C GLY A 9 -5.16 10.11 11.18
N THR A 10 -5.87 9.41 10.29
CA THR A 10 -5.30 8.76 9.10
C THR A 10 -5.90 9.33 7.82
N TRP A 11 -5.06 9.60 6.83
CA TRP A 11 -5.50 10.01 5.49
C TRP A 11 -6.12 8.84 4.73
N ARG A 12 -7.29 9.06 4.13
CA ARG A 12 -8.04 8.02 3.41
C ARG A 12 -8.56 8.51 2.07
N VAL A 13 -8.39 7.68 1.03
CA VAL A 13 -9.01 7.87 -0.27
C VAL A 13 -10.52 7.68 -0.13
N ASP A 14 -11.27 8.69 -0.55
CA ASP A 14 -12.73 8.76 -0.42
C ASP A 14 -13.23 8.57 1.02
N GLY A 15 -12.40 8.87 2.02
CA GLY A 15 -12.68 8.62 3.43
C GLY A 15 -12.66 7.14 3.85
N VAL A 16 -12.40 6.20 2.92
CA VAL A 16 -12.51 4.75 3.18
C VAL A 16 -11.14 4.10 3.35
N LEU A 17 -10.25 4.19 2.36
CA LEU A 17 -9.02 3.39 2.31
C LEU A 17 -7.78 4.22 2.66
N ALA A 18 -6.98 3.74 3.62
CA ALA A 18 -5.69 4.34 3.99
C ALA A 18 -4.53 3.96 3.04
N VAL A 19 -4.85 3.51 1.82
CA VAL A 19 -3.89 3.10 0.79
C VAL A 19 -4.34 3.62 -0.58
N THR A 20 -3.39 3.79 -1.50
CA THR A 20 -3.65 4.26 -2.87
C THR A 20 -3.69 3.13 -3.91
N ARG A 21 -3.31 1.92 -3.50
CA ARG A 21 -3.32 0.72 -4.34
C ARG A 21 -3.86 -0.46 -3.55
N SER A 22 -4.66 -1.29 -4.21
CA SER A 22 -5.20 -2.51 -3.63
C SER A 22 -5.69 -3.48 -4.69
N ILE A 23 -5.67 -4.77 -4.35
CA ILE A 23 -6.38 -5.80 -5.11
C ILE A 23 -7.82 -5.84 -4.59
N GLY A 24 -8.81 -5.86 -5.48
CA GLY A 24 -10.22 -5.75 -5.08
C GLY A 24 -10.73 -4.31 -5.10
N ASP A 25 -11.45 -3.88 -4.06
CA ASP A 25 -12.01 -2.52 -3.91
C ASP A 25 -12.65 -1.96 -5.18
N ARG A 26 -13.51 -2.78 -5.80
CA ARG A 26 -14.12 -2.49 -7.11
C ARG A 26 -14.79 -1.12 -7.17
N HIS A 27 -15.42 -0.70 -6.07
CA HIS A 27 -16.13 0.57 -5.94
C HIS A 27 -15.20 1.80 -5.95
N LEU A 28 -13.89 1.60 -5.76
CA LEU A 28 -12.88 2.67 -5.72
C LEU A 28 -11.89 2.60 -6.89
N LYS A 29 -12.13 1.74 -7.89
CA LYS A 29 -11.16 1.52 -8.99
C LYS A 29 -10.87 2.72 -9.88
N GLU A 30 -11.67 3.78 -9.80
CA GLU A 30 -11.33 5.06 -10.45
C GLU A 30 -10.10 5.73 -9.81
N TRP A 31 -9.87 5.49 -8.51
CA TRP A 31 -8.82 6.16 -7.73
C TRP A 31 -7.79 5.20 -7.13
N VAL A 32 -8.12 3.92 -6.97
CA VAL A 32 -7.28 2.90 -6.32
C VAL A 32 -6.86 1.84 -7.31
N LEU A 33 -5.58 1.86 -7.66
CA LEU A 33 -5.02 1.01 -8.71
C LEU A 33 -4.74 -0.40 -8.19
N ALA A 34 -4.89 -1.40 -9.06
CA ALA A 34 -4.48 -2.78 -8.79
C ALA A 34 -3.07 -3.11 -9.33
N GLU A 35 -2.45 -2.17 -10.05
CA GLU A 35 -1.14 -2.36 -10.65
C GLU A 35 -0.05 -2.43 -9.56
N PRO A 36 0.73 -3.52 -9.47
CA PRO A 36 1.80 -3.63 -8.48
C PRO A 36 2.96 -2.69 -8.80
N ASP A 37 3.78 -2.38 -7.79
CA ASP A 37 5.14 -1.88 -8.01
C ASP A 37 6.09 -3.08 -8.00
N SER A 38 6.93 -3.22 -9.03
CA SER A 38 7.78 -4.39 -9.23
C SER A 38 9.23 -3.96 -9.39
N LYS A 39 10.14 -4.61 -8.65
CA LYS A 39 11.58 -4.34 -8.69
C LYS A 39 12.35 -5.65 -8.79
N GLY A 40 13.31 -5.69 -9.71
CA GLY A 40 14.31 -6.75 -9.77
C GLY A 40 15.53 -6.38 -8.93
N LEU A 41 16.09 -7.34 -8.19
CA LEU A 41 17.30 -7.18 -7.39
C LEU A 41 18.27 -8.31 -7.72
N VAL A 42 19.57 -7.99 -7.79
CA VAL A 42 20.64 -8.99 -7.87
C VAL A 42 20.96 -9.44 -6.46
N ILE A 43 20.91 -10.74 -6.20
CA ILE A 43 21.25 -11.32 -4.90
C ILE A 43 22.77 -11.39 -4.77
N THR A 44 23.29 -10.88 -3.67
CA THR A 44 24.71 -10.89 -3.30
C THR A 44 24.93 -11.72 -2.03
N ASP A 45 26.18 -12.13 -1.77
CA ASP A 45 26.51 -13.05 -0.68
C ASP A 45 26.25 -12.47 0.74
N ASP A 46 26.08 -11.16 0.87
CA ASP A 46 25.73 -10.47 2.13
C ASP A 46 24.21 -10.45 2.43
N MET A 47 23.37 -10.93 1.52
CA MET A 47 21.92 -11.01 1.72
C MET A 47 21.52 -12.34 2.38
N GLU A 48 21.41 -12.36 3.71
CA GLU A 48 21.09 -13.59 4.45
C GLU A 48 19.61 -13.96 4.45
N LEU A 49 18.72 -12.95 4.47
CA LEU A 49 17.29 -13.13 4.74
C LEU A 49 16.43 -12.12 3.95
N LEU A 50 15.24 -12.54 3.54
CA LEU A 50 14.18 -11.67 3.05
C LEU A 50 13.04 -11.62 4.08
N ILE A 51 12.74 -10.43 4.59
CA ILE A 51 11.64 -10.21 5.54
C ILE A 51 10.49 -9.54 4.80
N LEU A 52 9.31 -10.15 4.86
CA LEU A 52 8.05 -9.60 4.38
C LEU A 52 7.12 -9.41 5.57
N ALA A 53 6.47 -8.26 5.65
CA ALA A 53 5.57 -7.93 6.75
C ALA A 53 4.45 -6.99 6.28
N SER A 54 3.32 -6.99 6.99
CA SER A 54 2.32 -5.93 6.90
C SER A 54 2.81 -4.66 7.59
N ASP A 55 2.10 -3.56 7.36
CA ASP A 55 2.29 -2.27 8.06
C ASP A 55 2.34 -2.41 9.58
N GLY A 56 1.53 -3.29 10.18
CA GLY A 56 1.51 -3.54 11.63
C GLY A 56 2.85 -3.92 12.27
N LEU A 57 3.85 -4.41 11.53
CA LEU A 57 5.20 -4.63 12.09
C LEU A 57 5.92 -3.30 12.41
N TRP A 58 5.57 -2.24 11.68
CA TRP A 58 6.24 -0.94 11.71
C TRP A 58 5.38 0.14 12.41
N GLU A 59 4.16 -0.21 12.81
CA GLU A 59 3.33 0.63 13.68
C GLU A 59 3.90 0.65 15.10
N LYS A 60 3.86 1.83 15.76
CA LYS A 60 4.41 2.05 17.11
C LYS A 60 3.40 1.75 18.21
#